data_AF-A0A8J5HKB7-F1
#
_entry.id   AF-A0A8J5HKB7-F1
#
_cell.length_a   1.000
_cell.length_b   1.000
_cell.length_c   1.000
_cell.angle_alpha   90.00
_cell.angle_beta   90.00
_cell.angle_gamma   90.00
#
_symmetry.space_group_name_H-M   'P 1'
#
loop_
_entity.id
_entity.type
_entity.pdbx_description
1 polymer ?
#
loop_
_entity_poly.entity_id
_entity_poly.type
_entity_poly.pdbx_seq_one_letter_code
_entity_poly.pdbx_strand_id
1 'polypeptide(L)' 'MLKPNMKPVPGVNCVTLKKSKNDDKEVDEAGVEPKDIELVMTRAGVPRSRAVNALKAAKGDIVTAIMELTN' A
#
# COMPACT_ATOMS: atom_id res chain seq x y z
N MET A 1 -27.20 -12.57 34.98
CA MET A 1 -26.39 -11.45 34.44
C MET A 1 -25.08 -12.00 33.89
N LEU A 2 -24.89 -12.04 32.57
CA LEU A 2 -23.60 -12.30 31.95
C LEU A 2 -23.11 -10.99 31.33
N LYS A 3 -22.05 -10.41 31.90
CA LYS A 3 -21.30 -9.33 31.24
C LYS A 3 -20.24 -10.01 30.37
N PRO A 4 -20.34 -10.02 29.02
CA PRO A 4 -19.24 -10.51 28.21
C PRO A 4 -18.15 -9.46 28.20
N ASN A 5 -17.12 -9.71 29.02
CA ASN A 5 -15.92 -8.92 29.10
C ASN A 5 -15.03 -9.22 27.87
N MET A 6 -15.36 -8.64 26.71
CA MET A 6 -14.46 -8.61 25.55
C MET A 6 -13.31 -7.65 25.86
N LYS A 7 -12.19 -8.21 26.32
CA LYS A 7 -10.92 -7.49 26.39
C LYS A 7 -10.41 -7.25 24.97
N PRO A 8 -9.83 -6.09 24.67
CA PRO A 8 -9.30 -5.78 23.35
C PRO A 8 -8.12 -6.71 23.04
N VAL A 9 -8.07 -7.21 21.81
CA VAL A 9 -6.93 -8.00 21.31
C VAL A 9 -5.72 -7.08 21.10
N PRO A 10 -4.60 -7.29 21.81
CA PRO A 10 -3.33 -6.64 21.47
C PRO A 10 -2.61 -7.56 20.49
N GLY A 11 -2.59 -7.17 19.22
CA GLY A 11 -1.99 -7.94 18.13
C GLY A 11 -1.70 -7.08 16.90
N VAL A 12 -1.41 -5.79 17.09
CA VAL A 12 -0.80 -4.99 16.02
C VAL A 12 0.64 -5.47 15.93
N ASN A 13 0.86 -6.45 15.06
CA ASN A 13 2.19 -6.88 14.68
C ASN A 13 2.88 -5.64 14.08
N CYS A 14 3.79 -5.04 14.86
CA CYS A 14 4.65 -3.96 14.42
C CYS A 14 5.50 -4.54 13.30
N VAL A 15 5.06 -4.33 12.05
CA VAL A 15 5.81 -4.70 10.85
C VAL A 15 7.15 -3.98 10.94
N THR A 16 8.18 -4.79 11.08
CA THR A 16 9.58 -4.39 11.07
C THR A 16 9.89 -3.69 9.75
N LEU A 17 9.76 -2.37 9.73
CA LEU A 17 10.16 -1.48 8.65
C LEU A 17 11.70 -1.47 8.56
N LYS A 18 12.25 -2.51 7.92
CA LYS A 18 13.64 -2.58 7.53
C LYS A 18 13.74 -2.73 6.00
N LYS A 19 13.65 -1.61 5.29
CA LYS A 19 14.42 -1.40 4.06
C LYS A 19 14.65 0.09 3.82
N SER A 20 15.79 0.56 4.32
CA SER A 20 16.50 1.70 3.77
C SER A 20 16.79 1.42 2.29
N LYS A 21 16.37 2.31 1.38
CA LYS A 21 17.24 3.05 0.45
C LYS A 21 16.35 3.84 -0.52
N ASN A 22 16.40 5.17 -0.41
CA ASN A 22 16.48 6.09 -1.54
C ASN A 22 15.44 5.93 -2.66
N ASP A 23 14.26 6.53 -2.48
CA ASP A 23 13.35 6.85 -3.60
C ASP A 23 12.92 8.32 -3.52
N ASP A 24 13.89 9.18 -3.20
CA ASP A 24 13.81 10.63 -3.36
C ASP A 24 14.16 10.98 -4.82
N LYS A 25 13.45 10.34 -5.75
CA LYS A 25 13.63 10.54 -7.19
C LYS A 25 12.25 10.75 -7.78
N GLU A 26 11.79 12.00 -7.66
CA GLU A 26 10.80 12.61 -8.55
C GLU A 26 9.70 11.63 -8.97
N VAL A 27 8.93 11.16 -7.99
CA VAL A 27 7.77 10.33 -8.27
C VAL A 27 6.73 11.26 -8.87
N ASP A 28 6.81 11.47 -10.18
CA ASP A 28 5.84 12.27 -10.93
C ASP A 28 4.47 11.61 -10.75
N GLU A 29 3.67 12.13 -9.83
CA GLU A 29 2.29 11.68 -9.58
C GLU A 29 1.32 12.23 -10.65
N ALA A 30 1.86 12.95 -11.65
CA ALA A 30 1.13 13.46 -12.79
C ALA A 30 0.47 12.32 -13.57
N GLY A 31 -0.85 12.23 -13.47
CA GLY A 31 -1.67 11.22 -14.14
C GLY A 31 -2.01 9.97 -13.32
N VAL A 32 -1.69 9.95 -12.02
CA VAL A 32 -2.07 8.87 -11.11
C VAL A 32 -2.97 9.41 -10.01
N GLU A 33 -4.12 8.77 -9.76
CA GLU A 33 -4.97 9.21 -8.66
C GLU A 33 -4.37 8.80 -7.31
N PRO A 34 -4.36 9.71 -6.31
CA PRO A 34 -3.89 9.39 -4.97
C PRO A 34 -4.71 8.29 -4.29
N LYS A 35 -5.98 8.12 -4.68
CA LYS A 35 -6.86 7.03 -4.23
C LYS A 35 -6.31 5.67 -4.65
N ASP A 36 -5.77 5.58 -5.87
CA ASP A 36 -5.28 4.34 -6.44
C ASP A 36 -4.00 3.91 -5.75
N ILE A 37 -3.13 4.87 -5.47
CA ILE A 37 -1.88 4.68 -4.71
C ILE A 37 -2.17 4.12 -3.33
N GLU A 38 -3.13 4.70 -2.60
CA GLU A 38 -3.53 4.25 -1.26
C GLU A 38 -4.14 2.84 -1.30
N LEU A 39 -4.98 2.56 -2.31
CA LEU A 39 -5.58 1.26 -2.49
C LEU A 39 -4.52 0.19 -2.77
N VAL A 40 -3.56 0.47 -3.66
CA VAL A 40 -2.44 -0.42 -3.97
C VAL A 40 -1.54 -0.64 -2.76
N MET A 41 -1.21 0.40 -2.00
CA MET A 41 -0.47 0.28 -0.74
C MET A 41 -1.18 -0.64 0.25
N THR A 42 -2.50 -0.50 0.41
CA THR A 42 -3.29 -1.25 1.38
C THR A 42 -3.48 -2.71 0.97
N ARG A 43 -3.63 -2.99 -0.33
CA ARG A 43 -3.83 -4.35 -0.85
C ARG A 43 -2.52 -5.12 -1.02
N ALA A 44 -1.47 -4.48 -1.53
CA ALA A 44 -0.19 -5.14 -1.84
C ALA A 44 0.90 -4.90 -0.78
N GLY A 45 0.71 -3.97 0.17
CA GLY A 45 1.71 -3.68 1.21
C GLY A 45 3.00 -3.05 0.69
N VAL A 46 2.96 -2.41 -0.49
CA VAL A 46 4.14 -1.84 -1.16
C VAL A 46 4.29 -0.33 -0.86
N PRO A 47 5.51 0.23 -0.94
CA PRO A 47 5.74 1.66 -0.75
C PRO A 47 5.17 2.52 -1.90
N ARG A 48 5.02 3.83 -1.64
CA ARG A 48 4.38 4.80 -2.56
C ARG A 48 5.00 4.79 -3.94
N SER A 49 6.33 4.81 -4.00
CA SER A 49 7.06 4.79 -5.26
C SER A 49 6.77 3.55 -6.12
N ARG A 50 6.63 2.38 -5.49
CA ARG A 50 6.26 1.16 -6.21
C ARG A 50 4.82 1.20 -6.69
N ALA A 51 3.91 1.70 -5.87
CA ALA A 51 2.52 1.87 -6.26
C ALA A 51 2.38 2.84 -7.45
N VAL A 52 3.05 4.00 -7.40
CA VAL A 52 3.01 4.98 -8.48
C VAL A 52 3.66 4.44 -9.76
N ASN A 53 4.79 3.74 -9.65
CA ASN A 53 5.43 3.15 -10.82
C ASN A 53 4.55 2.06 -11.47
N ALA A 54 3.91 1.20 -10.67
CA ALA A 54 2.97 0.19 -11.17
C ALA A 54 1.75 0.83 -11.84
N LEU A 55 1.19 1.88 -11.23
CA LEU A 55 0.07 2.64 -11.81
C LEU A 55 0.49 3.35 -13.10
N LYS A 56 1.71 3.88 -13.19
CA LYS A 56 2.23 4.48 -14.42
C LYS A 56 2.44 3.46 -15.53
N ALA A 57 3.02 2.31 -15.23
CA ALA A 57 3.17 1.21 -16.18
C ALA A 57 1.81 0.70 -16.68
N ALA A 58 0.82 0.68 -15.78
CA ALA A 58 -0.58 0.36 -16.05
C ALA A 58 -1.40 1.53 -16.63
N LYS A 59 -0.79 2.71 -16.88
CA LYS A 59 -1.44 3.91 -17.42
C LYS A 59 -2.65 4.41 -16.61
N GLY A 60 -2.59 4.27 -15.28
CA GLY A 60 -3.67 4.61 -14.35
C GLY A 60 -4.65 3.45 -14.07
N ASP A 61 -4.41 2.24 -14.60
CA ASP A 61 -5.27 1.09 -14.34
C ASP A 61 -4.90 0.39 -13.00
N ILE A 62 -5.73 0.61 -12.00
CA ILE A 62 -5.52 0.11 -10.63
C ILE A 62 -5.54 -1.41 -10.55
N VAL A 63 -6.43 -2.05 -11.29
CA VAL A 63 -6.61 -3.51 -11.24
C VAL A 63 -5.35 -4.18 -11.79
N THR A 64 -4.86 -3.68 -12.92
CA THR A 64 -3.59 -4.12 -13.52
C THR A 64 -2.41 -3.89 -12.58
N ALA A 65 -2.34 -2.71 -11.93
CA ALA A 65 -1.27 -2.42 -10.96
C ALA A 65 -1.31 -3.32 -9.72
N ILE A 66 -2.50 -3.61 -9.18
CA ILE A 66 -2.67 -4.54 -8.05
C ILE A 66 -2.28 -5.96 -8.46
N MET A 67 -2.70 -6.41 -9.65
CA MET A 67 -2.34 -7.72 -10.17
C MET A 67 -0.82 -7.89 -10.30
N GLU A 68 -0.12 -6.91 -10.87
CA GLU A 68 1.34 -6.91 -11.00
C GLU A 68 2.07 -6.93 -9.64
N LEU A 69 1.48 -6.34 -8.59
CA LEU A 69 2.12 -6.23 -7.28
C LEU A 69 1.75 -7.34 -6.29
N THR A 70 0.73 -8.15 -6.60
CA THR A 70 0.25 -9.24 -5.74
C THR A 70 0.52 -10.65 -6.30
N ASN A 71 1.05 -10.74 -7.51
CA ASN A 71 1.40 -12.00 -8.18
C ASN A 71 2.85 -12.44 -7.90
#